data_AF-A0A257ZR13-F1
#
_entry.id   AF-A0A257ZR13-F1
#
_cell.length_a   1.000
_cell.length_b   1.000
_cell.length_c   1.000
_cell.angle_alpha   90.00
_cell.angle_beta   90.00
_cell.angle_gamma   90.00
#
_symmetry.space_group_name_H-M   'P 1'
#
loop_
_entity.id
_entity.type
_entity.pdbx_description
1 polymer ?
#
loop_
_entity_poly.entity_id
_entity_poly.type
_entity_poly.pdbx_seq_one_letter_code
_entity_poly.pdbx_strand_id
1 'polypeptide(L)'
;MTDLYQPASDFLVMVINGEVPLTGSVFAEANLSRLIDYTRDSDISNRDWATFHLGHTDIDTPEVRTALHDRLNDEDPTVQEEAMLGLARRRDETALPLMRDWLQARPVSQIILEAAEAFADILGFSGKRHAAAVVVSSPFKLATCNAVAFHPGRSANEKNLCPRNENTITNPVVTNCIGR
;
A
#
# COMPACT_ATOMS: atom_id res chain seq x y z
N MET A 1 -12.85 29.94 -20.53
CA MET A 1 -13.08 29.37 -19.19
C MET A 1 -12.53 27.98 -19.26
N THR A 2 -11.42 27.71 -18.58
CA THR A 2 -10.88 26.36 -18.50
C THR A 2 -11.84 25.62 -17.59
N ASP A 3 -12.60 24.67 -18.12
CA ASP A 3 -13.35 23.75 -17.28
C ASP A 3 -12.32 23.07 -16.37
N LEU A 4 -12.44 23.31 -15.08
CA LEU A 4 -11.58 22.66 -14.08
C LEU A 4 -11.91 21.18 -14.13
N TYR A 5 -10.89 20.33 -14.24
CA TYR A 5 -11.07 18.88 -14.17
C TYR A 5 -11.73 18.53 -12.83
N GLN A 6 -12.96 18.03 -12.88
CA GLN A 6 -13.81 17.72 -11.73
C GLN A 6 -14.45 16.34 -11.93
N PRO A 7 -14.79 15.63 -10.85
CA PRO A 7 -15.51 14.38 -10.96
C PRO A 7 -16.93 14.62 -11.45
N ALA A 8 -17.49 13.66 -12.19
CA ALA A 8 -18.90 13.68 -12.58
C ALA A 8 -19.86 13.50 -11.39
N SER A 9 -19.39 12.94 -10.28
CA SER A 9 -20.19 12.64 -9.09
C SER A 9 -20.29 13.82 -8.12
N ASP A 10 -21.51 14.30 -7.84
CA ASP A 10 -21.79 15.29 -6.80
C ASP A 10 -21.24 14.87 -5.43
N PHE A 11 -21.26 13.58 -5.11
CA PHE A 11 -20.71 13.09 -3.85
C PHE A 11 -19.19 13.32 -3.78
N LEU A 12 -18.46 13.07 -4.87
CA LEU A 12 -17.03 13.32 -4.90
C LEU A 12 -16.73 14.81 -4.83
N VAL A 13 -17.55 15.67 -5.44
CA VAL A 13 -17.44 17.13 -5.26
C VAL A 13 -17.56 17.50 -3.78
N MET A 14 -18.54 16.95 -3.05
CA MET A 14 -18.69 17.18 -1.61
C MET A 14 -17.48 16.66 -0.80
N VAL A 15 -16.90 15.51 -1.17
CA VAL A 15 -15.67 14.98 -0.54
C VAL A 15 -14.51 15.95 -0.76
N ILE A 16 -14.32 16.44 -1.99
CA ILE A 16 -13.26 17.39 -2.35
C ILE A 16 -13.37 18.70 -1.57
N ASN A 17 -14.59 19.17 -1.36
CA ASN A 17 -14.83 20.39 -0.60
C ASN A 17 -14.76 20.18 0.93
N GLY A 18 -14.56 18.95 1.41
CA GLY A 18 -14.53 18.62 2.83
C GLY A 18 -15.89 18.73 3.52
N GLU A 19 -16.98 18.66 2.74
CA GLU A 19 -18.35 18.81 3.22
C GLU A 19 -18.90 17.52 3.85
N VAL A 20 -18.26 16.38 3.55
CA VAL A 20 -18.63 15.07 4.11
C VAL A 20 -17.49 14.49 4.95
N PRO A 21 -17.75 14.08 6.20
CA PRO A 21 -16.74 13.40 7.01
C PRO A 21 -16.52 11.98 6.49
N LEU A 22 -15.29 11.49 6.58
CA LEU A 22 -14.89 10.12 6.20
C LEU A 22 -14.51 9.23 7.39
N THR A 23 -14.43 9.78 8.60
CA THR A 23 -14.19 9.01 9.83
C THR A 23 -14.91 9.62 11.04
N GLY A 24 -14.97 8.87 12.15
CA GLY A 24 -15.43 9.37 13.45
C GLY A 24 -16.94 9.25 13.70
N SER A 25 -17.70 8.70 12.77
CA SER A 25 -19.12 8.37 12.98
C SER A 25 -19.60 7.30 11.99
N VAL A 26 -20.72 6.63 12.27
CA VAL A 26 -21.34 5.66 11.35
C VAL A 26 -21.67 6.28 9.99
N PHE A 27 -22.08 7.56 9.97
CA PHE A 27 -22.31 8.30 8.72
C PHE A 27 -21.01 8.46 7.92
N ALA A 28 -19.90 8.75 8.61
CA ALA A 28 -18.62 8.95 7.99
C ALA A 28 -18.01 7.65 7.46
N GLU A 29 -18.18 6.53 8.18
CA GLU A 29 -17.77 5.20 7.69
C GLU A 29 -18.56 4.79 6.44
N ALA A 30 -19.86 5.14 6.36
CA ALA A 30 -20.65 4.92 5.14
C ALA A 30 -20.13 5.76 3.96
N ASN A 31 -19.69 7.01 4.21
CA ASN A 31 -19.07 7.84 3.19
C ASN A 31 -17.72 7.28 2.73
N LEU A 32 -16.90 6.75 3.64
CA LEU A 32 -15.65 6.09 3.29
C LEU A 32 -15.89 4.86 2.41
N SER A 33 -16.86 4.01 2.78
CA SER A 33 -17.25 2.86 1.95
C SER A 33 -17.69 3.32 0.55
N ARG A 34 -18.47 4.39 0.46
CA ARG A 34 -18.92 4.95 -0.82
C ARG A 34 -17.77 5.52 -1.64
N LEU A 35 -16.80 6.18 -1.00
CA LEU A 35 -15.58 6.68 -1.64
C LEU A 35 -14.75 5.52 -2.21
N ILE A 36 -14.60 4.43 -1.45
CA ILE A 36 -13.95 3.20 -1.91
C ILE A 36 -14.67 2.64 -3.15
N ASP A 37 -15.99 2.62 -3.18
CA ASP A 37 -16.74 2.16 -4.35
C ASP A 37 -16.47 3.02 -5.60
N TYR A 38 -16.34 4.33 -5.44
CA TYR A 38 -16.01 5.24 -6.55
C TYR A 38 -14.61 5.00 -7.14
N THR A 39 -13.69 4.36 -6.41
CA THR A 39 -12.40 3.95 -7.02
C THR A 39 -12.61 2.95 -8.16
N ARG A 40 -13.78 2.30 -8.27
CA ARG A 40 -14.12 1.31 -9.32
C ARG A 40 -15.12 1.86 -10.34
N ASP A 41 -15.40 3.15 -10.32
CA ASP A 41 -16.39 3.79 -11.20
C ASP A 41 -16.00 3.65 -12.68
N SER A 42 -16.99 3.59 -13.57
CA SER A 42 -16.71 3.55 -15.01
C SER A 42 -16.19 4.88 -15.55
N ASP A 43 -16.52 6.00 -14.88
CA ASP A 43 -16.03 7.32 -15.23
C ASP A 43 -14.63 7.54 -14.63
N ILE A 44 -13.65 7.80 -15.52
CA ILE A 44 -12.25 7.99 -15.15
C ILE A 44 -12.10 9.17 -14.17
N SER A 45 -12.88 10.25 -14.32
CA SER A 45 -12.82 11.40 -13.41
C SER A 45 -13.25 11.00 -11.99
N ASN A 46 -14.25 10.13 -11.86
CA ASN A 46 -14.68 9.65 -10.56
C ASN A 46 -13.61 8.74 -9.94
N ARG A 47 -13.03 7.80 -10.72
CA ARG A 47 -11.97 6.92 -10.20
C ARG A 47 -10.73 7.68 -9.76
N ASP A 48 -10.30 8.65 -10.56
CA ASP A 48 -9.13 9.49 -10.26
C ASP A 48 -9.34 10.25 -8.96
N TRP A 49 -10.40 11.06 -8.87
CA TRP A 49 -10.70 11.83 -7.67
C TRP A 49 -10.91 10.96 -6.42
N ALA A 50 -11.54 9.79 -6.56
CA ALA A 50 -11.70 8.86 -5.45
C ALA A 50 -10.35 8.28 -4.99
N THR A 51 -9.50 7.86 -5.93
CA THR A 51 -8.20 7.26 -5.64
C THR A 51 -7.23 8.30 -5.09
N PHE A 52 -7.20 9.51 -5.66
CA PHE A 52 -6.47 10.66 -5.15
C PHE A 52 -6.82 10.93 -3.68
N HIS A 53 -8.11 11.11 -3.35
CA HIS A 53 -8.54 11.39 -1.97
C HIS A 53 -8.21 10.26 -1.02
N LEU A 54 -8.45 9.03 -1.47
CA LEU A 54 -8.14 7.84 -0.68
C LEU A 54 -6.63 7.71 -0.44
N GLY A 55 -5.80 8.06 -1.41
CA GLY A 55 -4.35 8.07 -1.27
C GLY A 55 -3.85 9.15 -0.30
N HIS A 56 -4.53 10.29 -0.25
CA HIS A 56 -4.09 11.48 0.48
C HIS A 56 -4.63 11.62 1.92
N THR A 57 -5.67 10.87 2.28
CA THR A 57 -6.19 10.80 3.65
C THR A 57 -5.25 10.01 4.58
N ASP A 58 -5.30 10.31 5.89
CA ASP A 58 -4.57 9.57 6.94
C ASP A 58 -5.29 8.30 7.39
N ILE A 59 -6.48 8.01 6.83
CA ILE A 59 -7.23 6.79 7.13
C ILE A 59 -6.47 5.58 6.58
N ASP A 60 -6.05 4.68 7.47
CA ASP A 60 -5.30 3.48 7.14
C ASP A 60 -6.01 2.23 7.70
N THR A 61 -6.89 1.65 6.87
CA THR A 61 -7.58 0.40 7.17
C THR A 61 -7.25 -0.65 6.09
N PRO A 62 -7.44 -1.95 6.37
CA PRO A 62 -7.26 -3.01 5.38
C PRO A 62 -8.08 -2.79 4.10
N GLU A 63 -9.30 -2.24 4.23
CA GLU A 63 -10.19 -1.95 3.11
C GLU A 63 -9.62 -0.84 2.22
N VAL A 64 -9.07 0.22 2.83
CA VAL A 64 -8.40 1.32 2.11
C VAL A 64 -7.17 0.80 1.36
N ARG A 65 -6.31 0.02 2.01
CA ARG A 65 -5.12 -0.57 1.36
C ARG A 65 -5.52 -1.48 0.21
N THR A 66 -6.55 -2.32 0.39
CA THR A 66 -7.06 -3.20 -0.66
C THR A 66 -7.57 -2.40 -1.86
N ALA A 67 -8.35 -1.34 -1.62
CA ALA A 67 -8.86 -0.48 -2.68
C ALA A 67 -7.74 0.21 -3.48
N LEU A 68 -6.67 0.65 -2.81
CA LEU A 68 -5.50 1.22 -3.48
C LEU A 68 -4.73 0.15 -4.28
N HIS A 69 -4.51 -1.04 -3.73
CA HIS A 69 -3.90 -2.15 -4.46
C HIS A 69 -4.67 -2.53 -5.72
N ASP A 70 -6.00 -2.56 -5.65
CA ASP A 70 -6.87 -2.83 -6.80
C ASP A 70 -6.71 -1.78 -7.94
N ARG A 71 -6.15 -0.61 -7.65
CA ARG A 71 -5.91 0.50 -8.61
C ARG A 71 -4.49 0.52 -9.18
N LEU A 72 -3.57 -0.28 -8.68
CA LEU A 72 -2.21 -0.36 -9.24
C LEU A 72 -2.16 -0.85 -10.70
N ASN A 73 -3.21 -1.53 -11.17
CA ASN A 73 -3.34 -2.02 -12.55
C ASN A 73 -4.47 -1.33 -13.32
N ASP A 74 -4.85 -0.12 -12.89
CA ASP A 74 -5.89 0.66 -13.54
C ASP A 74 -5.53 1.01 -15.00
N GLU A 75 -6.50 1.27 -15.87
CA GLU A 75 -6.21 1.64 -17.27
C GLU A 75 -5.66 3.07 -17.40
N ASP A 76 -5.96 3.94 -16.44
CA ASP A 76 -5.50 5.33 -16.41
C ASP A 76 -4.21 5.45 -15.58
N PRO A 77 -3.10 5.96 -16.15
CA PRO A 77 -1.84 6.11 -15.43
C PRO A 77 -1.94 7.02 -14.20
N THR A 78 -2.78 8.06 -14.23
CA THR A 78 -2.95 8.97 -13.08
C THR A 78 -3.50 8.20 -11.89
N VAL A 79 -4.53 7.39 -12.13
CA VAL A 79 -5.13 6.51 -11.10
C VAL A 79 -4.11 5.52 -10.54
N GLN A 80 -3.29 4.90 -11.40
CA GLN A 80 -2.21 4.01 -10.98
C GLN A 80 -1.21 4.72 -10.06
N GLU A 81 -0.77 5.92 -10.45
CA GLU A 81 0.24 6.70 -9.73
C GLU A 81 -0.28 7.18 -8.36
N GLU A 82 -1.53 7.62 -8.28
CA GLU A 82 -2.19 8.01 -7.03
C GLU A 82 -2.33 6.85 -6.06
N ALA A 83 -2.71 5.68 -6.57
CA ALA A 83 -2.77 4.46 -5.78
C ALA A 83 -1.41 4.10 -5.17
N MET A 84 -0.35 4.17 -5.97
CA MET A 84 1.01 3.90 -5.54
C MET A 84 1.49 4.90 -4.47
N LEU A 85 1.21 6.20 -4.66
CA LEU A 85 1.52 7.22 -3.66
C LEU A 85 0.78 6.96 -2.34
N GLY A 86 -0.50 6.61 -2.40
CA GLY A 86 -1.30 6.27 -1.23
C GLY A 86 -0.74 5.09 -0.43
N LEU A 87 -0.26 4.05 -1.11
CA LEU A 87 0.39 2.89 -0.49
C LEU A 87 1.76 3.26 0.10
N ALA A 88 2.55 4.07 -0.61
CA ALA A 88 3.85 4.54 -0.14
C ALA A 88 3.73 5.35 1.16
N ARG A 89 2.77 6.28 1.23
CA ARG A 89 2.49 7.10 2.43
C ARG A 89 2.10 6.24 3.63
N ARG A 90 1.38 5.14 3.40
CA ARG A 90 0.99 4.14 4.42
C ARG A 90 2.08 3.11 4.72
N ARG A 91 3.24 3.26 4.10
CA ARG A 91 4.38 2.35 4.26
C ARG A 91 4.04 0.91 3.89
N ASP A 92 3.19 0.72 2.88
CA ASP A 92 2.82 -0.61 2.41
C ASP A 92 3.94 -1.19 1.52
N GLU A 93 4.84 -1.91 2.18
CA GLU A 93 5.99 -2.56 1.57
C GLU A 93 5.62 -3.58 0.48
N THR A 94 4.38 -4.07 0.44
CA THR A 94 3.94 -5.02 -0.59
C THR A 94 3.91 -4.41 -2.00
N ALA A 95 3.86 -3.08 -2.11
CA ALA A 95 3.88 -2.35 -3.38
C ALA A 95 5.31 -2.06 -3.91
N LEU A 96 6.36 -2.28 -3.10
CA LEU A 96 7.75 -2.00 -3.47
C LEU A 96 8.25 -2.75 -4.72
N PRO A 97 7.90 -4.02 -4.96
CA PRO A 97 8.29 -4.70 -6.19
C PRO A 97 7.79 -3.96 -7.44
N LEU A 98 6.50 -3.57 -7.45
CA LEU A 98 5.91 -2.86 -8.58
C LEU A 98 6.50 -1.44 -8.75
N MET A 99 6.72 -0.73 -7.63
CA MET A 99 7.40 0.58 -7.66
C MET A 99 8.77 0.48 -8.34
N ARG A 100 9.56 -0.56 -8.03
CA ARG A 100 10.86 -0.75 -8.68
C ARG A 100 10.73 -0.92 -10.19
N ASP A 101 9.77 -1.72 -10.63
CA ASP A 101 9.53 -1.96 -12.06
C ASP A 101 9.16 -0.64 -12.76
N TRP A 102 8.30 0.19 -12.14
CA TRP A 102 7.92 1.50 -12.68
C TRP A 102 9.11 2.47 -12.78
N LEU A 103 9.96 2.51 -11.75
CA LEU A 103 11.18 3.34 -11.73
C LEU A 103 12.21 2.93 -12.80
N GLN A 104 12.19 1.67 -13.25
CA GLN A 104 13.11 1.17 -14.28
C GLN A 104 12.58 1.34 -15.71
N ALA A 105 11.26 1.37 -15.90
CA ALA A 105 10.65 1.23 -17.22
C ALA A 105 10.53 2.54 -18.02
N ARG A 106 10.49 3.72 -17.40
CA ARG A 106 10.04 4.96 -18.06
C ARG A 106 10.60 6.25 -17.44
N PRO A 107 10.51 7.42 -18.13
CA PRO A 107 10.47 8.69 -17.41
C PRO A 107 9.32 8.64 -16.39
N VAL A 108 9.66 8.90 -15.13
CA VAL A 108 8.75 8.82 -14.00
C VAL A 108 8.06 10.16 -13.78
N SER A 109 6.79 10.12 -13.42
CA SER A 109 6.04 11.33 -13.06
C SER A 109 6.53 11.90 -11.72
N GLN A 110 6.11 13.13 -11.42
CA GLN A 110 6.38 13.73 -10.11
C GLN A 110 5.72 12.94 -8.97
N ILE A 111 4.52 12.37 -9.19
CA ILE A 111 3.81 11.56 -8.20
C ILE A 111 4.61 10.30 -7.85
N ILE A 112 5.18 9.64 -8.86
CA ILE A 112 6.03 8.46 -8.63
C ILE A 112 7.33 8.80 -7.90
N LEU A 113 7.92 9.96 -8.17
CA LEU A 113 9.08 10.43 -7.41
C LEU A 113 8.72 10.69 -5.95
N GLU A 114 7.56 11.30 -5.68
CA GLU A 114 7.07 11.51 -4.32
C GLU A 114 6.78 10.19 -3.60
N ALA A 115 6.16 9.23 -4.28
CA ALA A 115 5.95 7.90 -3.74
C ALA A 115 7.28 7.19 -3.44
N ALA A 116 8.28 7.33 -4.31
CA ALA A 116 9.63 6.79 -4.08
C ALA A 116 10.32 7.46 -2.88
N GLU A 117 10.11 8.76 -2.66
CA GLU A 117 10.58 9.47 -1.46
C GLU A 117 9.94 8.91 -0.19
N ALA A 118 8.61 8.72 -0.19
CA ALA A 118 7.90 8.12 0.94
C ALA A 118 8.42 6.70 1.24
N PHE A 119 8.73 5.90 0.22
CA PHE A 119 9.38 4.60 0.40
C PHE A 119 10.83 4.70 0.90
N ALA A 120 11.61 5.66 0.41
CA ALA A 120 12.99 5.85 0.85
C ALA A 120 13.08 6.21 2.34
N ASP A 121 12.13 7.00 2.85
CA ASP A 121 12.02 7.32 4.28
C ASP A 121 11.76 6.08 5.15
N ILE A 122 11.06 5.06 4.64
CA ILE A 122 10.88 3.76 5.31
C ILE A 122 12.20 3.01 5.37
N LEU A 123 12.96 3.05 4.28
CA LEU A 123 14.25 2.37 4.16
C LEU A 123 15.37 3.07 4.95
N GLY A 124 15.07 4.17 5.65
CA GLY A 124 16.03 4.91 6.47
C GLY A 124 16.88 5.91 5.69
N PHE A 125 16.47 6.27 4.47
CA PHE A 125 17.16 7.24 3.62
C PHE A 125 16.32 8.50 3.44
N SER A 126 16.67 9.57 4.15
CA SER A 126 16.03 10.87 3.96
C SER A 126 16.70 11.65 2.82
N GLY A 127 15.89 12.15 1.87
CA GLY A 127 16.33 13.10 0.86
C GLY A 127 15.94 12.78 -0.59
N LYS A 128 15.39 13.78 -1.28
CA LYS A 128 14.82 13.72 -2.63
C LYS A 128 15.80 13.23 -3.73
N ARG A 129 17.08 13.57 -3.61
CA ARG A 129 18.05 13.49 -4.73
C ARG A 129 18.40 12.07 -5.17
N HIS A 130 18.02 11.05 -4.40
CA HIS A 130 18.37 9.65 -4.67
C HIS A 130 17.25 8.65 -4.34
N ALA A 131 16.02 9.11 -4.05
CA ALA A 131 14.94 8.22 -3.59
C ALA A 131 14.66 7.06 -4.56
N ALA A 132 14.54 7.35 -5.86
CA ALA A 132 14.38 6.32 -6.88
C ALA A 132 15.56 5.32 -6.90
N ALA A 133 16.80 5.81 -6.81
CA ALA A 133 17.98 4.95 -6.79
C ALA A 133 18.03 4.06 -5.53
N VAL A 134 17.63 4.59 -4.37
CA VAL A 134 17.52 3.85 -3.11
C VAL A 134 16.49 2.73 -3.23
N VAL A 135 15.28 3.04 -3.72
CA VAL A 135 14.20 2.05 -3.86
C VAL A 135 14.59 0.94 -4.85
N VAL A 136 15.23 1.30 -5.96
CA VAL A 136 15.70 0.33 -6.98
C VAL A 136 16.82 -0.56 -6.44
N SER A 137 17.77 -0.02 -5.68
CA SER A 137 18.96 -0.75 -5.21
C SER A 137 18.79 -1.47 -3.87
N SER A 138 17.73 -1.17 -3.10
CA SER A 138 17.54 -1.74 -1.77
C SER A 138 17.16 -3.25 -1.83
N PRO A 139 17.89 -4.13 -1.13
CA PRO A 139 17.55 -5.55 -1.05
C PRO A 139 16.31 -5.72 -0.17
N PHE A 140 15.15 -5.91 -0.79
CA PHE A 140 13.93 -6.19 -0.06
C PHE A 140 13.91 -7.64 0.41
N LYS A 141 13.98 -7.88 1.72
CA LYS A 141 13.56 -9.15 2.30
C LYS A 141 12.04 -9.15 2.27
N LEU A 142 11.44 -9.66 1.20
CA LEU A 142 10.05 -10.09 1.26
C LEU A 142 9.96 -11.03 2.46
N ALA A 143 9.25 -10.61 3.51
CA ALA A 143 8.76 -11.55 4.49
C ALA A 143 7.86 -12.48 3.69
N THR A 144 8.40 -13.65 3.34
CA THR A 144 7.65 -14.70 2.68
C THR A 144 6.51 -15.07 3.63
N CYS A 145 5.33 -14.51 3.40
CA CYS A 145 4.10 -15.16 3.78
C CYS A 145 4.16 -16.53 3.11
N ASN A 146 4.52 -17.56 3.89
CA ASN A 146 4.31 -18.94 3.50
C ASN A 146 2.81 -19.08 3.23
N ALA A 147 2.42 -18.92 1.97
CA ALA A 147 1.14 -19.35 1.47
C ALA A 147 1.13 -20.87 1.64
N VAL A 148 0.56 -21.33 2.76
CA VAL A 148 0.10 -22.71 2.88
C VAL A 148 -0.96 -22.85 1.81
N ALA A 149 -0.62 -23.53 0.72
CA ALA A 149 -1.53 -23.85 -0.36
C ALA A 149 -2.76 -24.56 0.21
N PHE A 150 -3.89 -23.86 0.24
CA PHE A 150 -5.19 -24.43 0.51
C PHE A 150 -5.59 -25.25 -0.73
N HIS A 151 -5.35 -26.56 -0.70
CA HIS A 151 -5.92 -27.49 -1.67
C HIS A 151 -7.38 -27.79 -1.29
N PRO A 152 -8.36 -27.58 -2.18
CA PRO A 152 -9.72 -28.02 -1.93
C PRO A 152 -9.81 -29.51 -2.23
N GLY A 153 -10.00 -30.33 -1.20
CA GLY A 153 -10.39 -31.72 -1.37
C GLY A 153 -9.62 -32.73 -0.53
N ARG A 154 -9.94 -32.82 0.75
CA ARG A 154 -10.02 -34.12 1.43
C ARG A 154 -10.89 -34.04 2.68
N SER A 155 -11.94 -34.85 2.65
CA SER A 155 -12.87 -35.12 3.75
C SER A 155 -12.15 -35.71 4.97
N ALA A 156 -12.76 -35.45 6.12
CA ALA A 156 -12.34 -35.67 7.49
C ALA A 156 -11.66 -37.01 7.79
N ASN A 157 -10.66 -36.97 8.70
CA ASN A 157 -10.60 -37.95 9.76
C ASN A 157 -9.89 -37.38 11.00
N GLU A 158 -10.64 -37.27 12.09
CA GLU A 158 -10.12 -37.01 13.43
C GLU A 158 -9.21 -38.18 13.85
N LYS A 159 -8.02 -37.82 14.34
CA LYS A 159 -7.13 -38.53 15.29
C LYS A 159 -5.70 -38.18 14.90
N ASN A 160 -5.08 -37.27 15.66
CA ASN A 160 -3.81 -37.55 16.32
C ASN A 160 -3.42 -36.38 17.24
N LEU A 161 -3.40 -36.72 18.53
CA LEU A 161 -2.76 -36.03 19.64
C LEU A 161 -1.32 -35.58 19.29
N CYS A 162 -1.04 -34.30 19.58
CA CYS A 162 0.10 -33.70 20.31
C CYS A 162 1.46 -34.46 20.42
N PRO A 163 2.62 -33.76 20.46
CA PRO A 163 2.86 -32.81 21.56
C PRO A 163 3.61 -31.50 21.26
N ARG A 164 3.45 -30.59 22.23
CA ARG A 164 4.21 -29.35 22.47
C ARG A 164 5.73 -29.60 22.47
N ASN A 165 6.48 -28.65 21.92
CA ASN A 165 7.90 -28.47 22.21
C ASN A 165 8.09 -27.08 22.84
N GLU A 166 8.30 -27.08 24.14
CA GLU A 166 9.04 -26.07 24.89
C GLU A 166 10.52 -26.43 24.81
N ASN A 167 11.39 -25.51 24.40
CA ASN A 167 12.79 -25.52 24.80
C ASN A 167 13.43 -24.13 24.63
N THR A 168 13.43 -23.40 25.75
CA THR A 168 14.57 -22.64 26.27
C THR A 168 15.87 -23.46 26.14
N ILE A 169 17.00 -22.81 25.84
CA ILE A 169 18.33 -23.12 26.42
C ILE A 169 19.37 -22.04 25.99
N THR A 170 19.74 -21.27 27.01
CA THR A 170 21.07 -20.77 27.41
C THR A 170 22.04 -20.12 26.41
N ASN A 171 22.32 -18.86 26.76
CA ASN A 171 23.53 -18.08 26.53
C ASN A 171 24.83 -18.81 26.97
N PRO A 172 25.96 -18.65 26.27
CA PRO A 172 27.28 -18.75 26.90
C PRO A 172 28.01 -17.40 26.93
N VAL A 173 28.39 -17.03 28.15
CA VAL A 173 29.36 -16.01 28.50
C VAL A 173 30.77 -16.46 28.07
N VAL A 174 31.42 -15.61 27.28
CA VAL A 174 32.85 -15.21 27.30
C VAL A 174 33.91 -16.31 27.42
N THR A 175 34.80 -16.42 26.42
CA THR A 175 36.26 -16.25 26.67
C THR A 175 36.98 -15.76 25.41
N ASN A 176 37.79 -14.74 25.64
CA ASN A 176 38.63 -13.99 24.71
C ASN A 176 40.01 -14.67 24.67
N CYS A 177 40.56 -15.03 23.50
CA CYS A 177 41.99 -15.30 23.32
C CYS A 177 42.41 -15.03 21.87
N ILE A 178 42.98 -13.84 21.65
CA ILE A 178 43.79 -13.47 20.49
C ILE A 178 45.23 -13.84 20.84
N GLY A 179 45.95 -14.57 19.98
CA GLY A 179 47.39 -14.76 20.17
C GLY A 179 48.09 -15.78 19.29
N ARG A 180 48.58 -15.27 18.14
CA ARG A 180 49.62 -15.79 17.22
C ARG A 180 49.29 -16.95 16.29
#